data_AF-A0A529VZJ3-F1
#
_entry.id   AF-A0A529VZJ3-F1
#
_cell.length_a   1.000
_cell.length_b   1.000
_cell.length_c   1.000
_cell.angle_alpha   90.00
_cell.angle_beta   90.00
_cell.angle_gamma   90.00
#
_symmetry.space_group_name_H-M   'P 1'
#
loop_
_entity.id
_entity.type
_entity.pdbx_description
1 polymer ?
#
loop_
_entity_poly.entity_id
_entity_poly.type
_entity_poly.pdbx_seq_one_letter_code
_entity_poly.pdbx_strand_id
1 'polypeptide(L)' 'MAGLIESGGDVPGYTVPVHRALTEHILLGGAPRAIAILNGTLAAALGLGLRLWL' A
#
# COMPACT_ATOMS: atom_id res chain seq x y z
N MET A 1 3.66 10.14 -34.58
CA MET A 1 4.00 8.78 -34.12
C MET A 1 3.72 8.67 -32.62
N ALA A 2 2.45 8.49 -32.24
CA ALA A 2 2.01 8.31 -30.84
C ALA A 2 0.62 7.66 -30.80
N GLY A 3 0.56 6.35 -31.04
CA GLY A 3 -0.72 5.62 -31.06
C GLY A 3 -0.58 4.11 -30.85
N LEU A 4 0.50 3.66 -30.20
CA LEU A 4 0.74 2.24 -29.92
C LEU A 4 0.85 1.99 -28.42
N ILE A 5 -0.12 2.49 -27.67
CA ILE A 5 -0.56 1.82 -26.44
C ILE A 5 -2.03 1.45 -26.62
N GLU A 6 -2.33 0.80 -27.74
CA GLU A 6 -3.49 -0.07 -27.80
C GLU A 6 -3.29 -1.07 -26.68
N SER A 7 -4.01 -0.89 -25.57
CA SER A 7 -4.20 -1.90 -24.53
C SER A 7 -4.45 -3.22 -25.25
N GLY A 8 -3.43 -4.09 -25.28
CA GLY A 8 -3.47 -5.34 -26.01
C GLY A 8 -4.78 -6.06 -25.71
N GLY A 9 -5.51 -6.40 -26.78
CA GLY A 9 -6.93 -6.75 -26.75
C GLY A 9 -7.33 -7.60 -25.56
N ASP A 10 -8.36 -7.16 -24.85
CA ASP A 10 -9.03 -7.93 -23.81
C ASP A 10 -9.54 -9.24 -24.44
N VAL A 11 -8.79 -10.32 -24.27
CA VAL A 11 -9.15 -11.64 -24.78
C VAL A 11 -10.34 -12.13 -23.95
N PRO A 12 -11.49 -12.45 -24.57
CA PRO A 12 -12.66 -12.91 -23.84
C PRO A 12 -12.33 -14.10 -22.93
N GLY A 13 -12.55 -13.95 -21.63
CA GLY A 13 -12.25 -14.98 -20.62
C GLY A 13 -10.84 -14.96 -20.03
N TYR A 14 -9.99 -13.98 -20.41
CA TYR A 14 -8.63 -13.82 -19.85
C TYR A 14 -8.55 -12.74 -18.75
N THR A 15 -9.66 -12.02 -18.50
CA THR A 15 -9.79 -11.03 -17.44
C THR A 15 -10.76 -11.55 -16.37
N VAL A 16 -10.33 -11.52 -15.11
CA VAL A 16 -11.14 -11.90 -13.94
C VAL A 16 -11.21 -10.72 -12.95
N PRO A 17 -12.37 -10.42 -12.33
CA PRO A 17 -12.46 -9.34 -11.35
C PRO A 17 -11.58 -9.65 -10.13
N VAL A 18 -10.72 -8.71 -9.77
CA VAL A 18 -9.92 -8.75 -8.54
C VAL A 18 -10.56 -7.90 -7.45
N HIS A 19 -10.52 -8.38 -6.22
CA HIS A 19 -10.98 -7.61 -5.07
C HIS A 19 -10.09 -6.39 -4.89
N ARG A 20 -10.71 -5.24 -4.60
CA ARG A 20 -10.01 -3.95 -4.36
C ARG A 20 -8.93 -4.06 -3.30
N ALA A 21 -9.12 -4.91 -2.28
CA ALA A 21 -8.12 -5.20 -1.26
C ALA A 21 -6.77 -5.74 -1.81
N LEU A 22 -6.75 -6.34 -3.00
CA LEU A 22 -5.55 -6.86 -3.65
C LEU A 22 -4.80 -5.80 -4.46
N THR A 23 -5.47 -4.74 -4.88
CA THR A 23 -4.93 -3.73 -5.79
C THR A 23 -4.78 -2.35 -5.17
N GLU A 24 -5.60 -2.04 -4.16
CA GLU A 24 -5.53 -0.79 -3.41
C GLU A 24 -4.52 -0.90 -2.27
N HIS A 25 -3.93 0.25 -1.91
CA HIS A 25 -2.99 0.29 -0.81
C HIS A 25 -3.70 -0.02 0.52
N ILE A 26 -3.18 -1.01 1.24
CA ILE A 26 -3.65 -1.32 2.59
C ILE A 26 -3.28 -0.14 3.49
N LEU A 27 -4.31 0.55 3.97
CA LEU A 27 -4.18 1.61 4.95
C LEU A 27 -4.19 1.03 6.36
N LEU A 28 -3.33 1.57 7.22
CA LEU A 28 -3.29 1.26 8.65
C LEU A 28 -3.40 2.59 9.40
N GLY A 29 -4.56 2.84 10.02
CA GLY A 29 -4.84 4.12 10.70
C GLY A 29 -4.92 5.33 9.75
N GLY A 30 -5.28 5.12 8.47
CA GLY A 30 -5.39 6.19 7.47
C GLY A 30 -4.09 6.50 6.69
N ALA A 31 -2.96 5.90 7.06
CA ALA A 31 -1.70 6.00 6.32
C ALA A 31 -1.39 4.68 5.59
N PRO A 32 -0.64 4.70 4.46
CA PRO A 32 -0.15 3.48 3.83
C PRO A 32 0.63 2.62 4.82
N ARG A 33 0.40 1.31 4.82
CA ARG A 33 0.97 0.35 5.78
C ARG A 33 2.47 0.55 6.05
N ALA A 34 3.28 0.75 5.02
CA ALA A 34 4.73 0.94 5.18
C ALA A 34 5.07 2.16 6.05
N ILE A 35 4.39 3.30 5.81
CA ILE A 35 4.59 4.54 6.56
C ILE A 35 4.06 4.40 7.99
N ALA A 36 2.91 3.75 8.16
CA ALA A 36 2.34 3.51 9.47
C ALA A 36 3.25 2.63 10.35
N ILE A 37 3.85 1.57 9.77
CA ILE A 37 4.80 0.71 10.47
C ILE A 37 6.06 1.48 10.83
N LEU A 38 6.66 2.20 9.88
CA LEU A 38 7.87 3.00 10.12
C LEU A 38 7.66 3.99 11.28
N ASN A 39 6.56 4.74 11.23
CA ASN A 39 6.23 5.70 12.28
C ASN A 39 5.94 5.00 13.62
N GLY A 40 5.24 3.86 13.61
CA GLY A 40 4.99 3.07 14.81
C GLY A 40 6.28 2.53 15.43
N THR A 41 7.23 2.06 14.62
CA THR A 41 8.55 1.61 15.10
C THR A 41 9.38 2.78 15.62
N LEU A 42 9.40 3.92 14.93
CA LEU A 42 10.07 5.12 15.43
C LEU A 42 9.46 5.57 16.76
N ALA A 43 8.14 5.65 16.85
CA ALA A 43 7.44 5.99 18.09
C ALA A 43 7.75 4.98 19.21
N ALA A 44 7.79 3.68 18.91
CA ALA A 44 8.14 2.66 19.88
C ALA A 44 9.61 2.72 20.30
N ALA A 45 10.54 2.95 19.37
CA ALA A 45 11.97 3.06 19.65
C ALA A 45 12.27 4.32 20.47
N LEU A 46 11.64 5.45 20.14
CA LEU A 46 11.76 6.68 20.89
C LEU A 46 11.06 6.55 22.25
N GLY A 47 9.82 6.06 22.29
CA GLY A 47 9.05 5.88 23.52
C GLY A 47 9.72 4.91 24.49
N LEU A 48 10.10 3.71 24.06
CA LEU A 48 10.77 2.73 24.90
C LEU A 48 12.22 3.13 25.19
N GLY A 49 12.95 3.62 24.18
CA GLY A 49 14.37 3.96 24.29
C GLY A 49 14.64 5.20 25.15
N LEU A 50 13.75 6.19 25.14
CA LEU A 50 13.77 7.34 26.04
C LEU A 50 13.10 7.04 27.40
N ARG A 51 12.80 5.77 27.69
CA ARG A 51 12.25 5.23 28.96
C ARG A 51 10.80 5.59 29.27
N LEU A 52 9.91 5.33 28.31
CA LEU A 52 8.46 5.33 28.43
C LEU A 52 7.81 6.66 28.82
N TRP A 53 8.50 7.79 28.64
CA TRP A 53 7.95 9.12 28.92
C TRP A 53 7.41 9.19 30.35
N LEU A 54 8.27 9.46 31.34
CA LEU A 54 7.87 9.57 32.76
C LEU A 54 6.48 10.19 32.97
#